data_AF-A0A5M8PWT5-F1
#
_entry.id   AF-A0A5M8PWT5-F1
#
_cell.length_a   1.000
_cell.length_b   1.000
_cell.length_c   1.000
_cell.angle_alpha   90.00
_cell.angle_beta   90.00
_cell.angle_gamma   90.00
#
_symmetry.space_group_name_H-M   'P 1'
#
loop_
_entity.id
_entity.type
_entity.pdbx_description
1 polymer ?
#
loop_
_entity_poly.entity_id
_entity_poly.type
_entity_poly.pdbx_seq_one_letter_code
_entity_poly.pdbx_strand_id
1 'polypeptide(L)'
;MDTSGIIKQGSGARTAQYVAINGSKKDLVVAMADMKIMEDQETNFEAFWKSDFEVSRAKWLVVDANWDPATLKRWVSAGKASGAKVAFEPVSTAKSKRLFLTKTPGRIGVVPDHNVDLVTPNAFELSAMYNAAEEAELFDRQDWWRVIDSLGMSSMGSRDKLVAITNTALVDRGFPQQSIKLLAFIPCILTKLAEQGVLMTQLLRPGDPRLTSPESAPYVLSRSHSASEFIGGVYMRLFPPAEKLSDGQIVSVNGVGDTFLGVVVAGLAKEEPKSVMSLIDIAQKGSVMTLKSKDAISPEIYSLKSSL
;
A
#
# COMPACT_ATOMS: atom_id res chain seq x y z
N MET A 1 -15.14 6.36 -16.55
CA MET A 1 -14.34 5.14 -16.34
C MET A 1 -14.46 4.33 -17.62
N ASP A 2 -13.34 3.94 -18.23
CA ASP A 2 -13.38 2.97 -19.32
C ASP A 2 -13.69 1.57 -18.74
N THR A 3 -14.53 0.82 -19.43
CA THR A 3 -15.00 -0.51 -19.02
C THR A 3 -14.65 -1.61 -20.02
N SER A 4 -13.87 -1.26 -21.07
CA SER A 4 -13.41 -2.18 -22.11
C SER A 4 -12.66 -3.40 -21.58
N GLY A 5 -11.88 -3.24 -20.50
CA GLY A 5 -11.14 -4.32 -19.84
C GLY A 5 -11.98 -5.23 -18.91
N ILE A 6 -13.30 -5.07 -18.84
CA ILE A 6 -14.16 -5.93 -18.00
C ILE A 6 -14.57 -7.19 -18.77
N ILE A 7 -14.14 -8.36 -18.29
CA ILE A 7 -14.53 -9.66 -18.85
C ILE A 7 -15.93 -10.04 -18.36
N LYS A 8 -16.79 -10.44 -19.29
CA LYS A 8 -18.07 -11.10 -18.97
C LYS A 8 -17.87 -12.61 -18.97
N GLN A 9 -18.07 -13.23 -17.82
CA GLN A 9 -18.07 -14.69 -17.70
C GLN A 9 -19.36 -15.30 -18.28
N GLY A 10 -19.29 -16.58 -18.69
CA GLY A 10 -20.39 -17.29 -19.34
C GLY A 10 -21.62 -17.52 -18.46
N SER A 11 -22.68 -18.11 -19.03
CA SER A 11 -23.95 -18.37 -18.33
C SER A 11 -23.73 -19.28 -17.11
N GLY A 12 -23.99 -18.77 -15.91
CA GLY A 12 -23.87 -19.51 -14.64
C GLY A 12 -22.85 -18.91 -13.66
N ALA A 13 -21.94 -18.06 -14.12
CA ALA A 13 -21.06 -17.30 -13.23
C ALA A 13 -21.86 -16.24 -12.45
N ARG A 14 -21.56 -16.10 -11.15
CA ARG A 14 -22.18 -15.08 -10.29
C ARG A 14 -21.20 -13.94 -10.07
N THR A 15 -21.65 -12.71 -10.32
CA THR A 15 -20.90 -11.51 -9.93
C THR A 15 -20.60 -11.56 -8.44
N ALA A 16 -19.44 -11.03 -8.05
CA ALA A 16 -19.04 -10.93 -6.66
C ALA A 16 -20.10 -10.19 -5.83
N GLN A 17 -20.32 -10.66 -4.60
CA GLN A 17 -21.30 -10.10 -3.68
C GLN A 17 -20.66 -9.78 -2.34
N TYR A 18 -20.93 -8.58 -1.85
CA TYR A 18 -20.53 -8.14 -0.51
C TYR A 18 -21.76 -7.71 0.27
N VAL A 19 -21.96 -8.29 1.44
CA VAL A 19 -23.03 -7.96 2.36
C VAL A 19 -22.41 -7.50 3.67
N ALA A 20 -22.64 -6.24 4.03
CA ALA A 20 -22.25 -5.67 5.32
C ALA A 20 -23.49 -5.35 6.14
N ILE A 21 -23.50 -5.81 7.39
CA ILE A 21 -24.51 -5.50 8.39
C ILE A 21 -23.85 -4.62 9.44
N ASN A 22 -24.30 -3.37 9.51
CA ASN A 22 -23.81 -2.41 10.51
C ASN A 22 -24.72 -2.41 11.74
N GLY A 23 -24.12 -2.28 12.92
CA GLY A 23 -24.81 -2.22 14.20
C GLY A 23 -25.46 -0.85 14.43
N SER A 24 -26.21 -0.74 15.53
CA SER A 24 -26.83 0.52 15.95
C SER A 24 -25.81 1.63 16.25
N LYS A 25 -24.55 1.27 16.49
CA LYS A 25 -23.43 2.20 16.66
C LYS A 25 -22.68 2.51 15.35
N LYS A 26 -23.22 2.07 14.20
CA LYS A 26 -22.64 2.21 12.85
C LYS A 26 -21.29 1.49 12.67
N ASP A 27 -20.92 0.65 13.62
CA ASP A 27 -19.82 -0.29 13.51
C ASP A 27 -20.22 -1.47 12.61
N LEU A 28 -19.24 -2.06 11.93
CA LEU A 28 -19.46 -3.26 11.11
C LEU A 28 -19.60 -4.48 12.03
N VAL A 29 -20.79 -5.09 12.09
CA VAL A 29 -21.07 -6.26 12.94
C VAL A 29 -20.79 -7.55 12.20
N VAL A 30 -21.27 -7.66 10.96
CA VAL A 30 -21.01 -8.82 10.08
C VAL A 30 -20.69 -8.32 8.68
N ALA A 31 -19.64 -8.88 8.08
CA ALA A 31 -19.37 -8.77 6.65
C ALA A 31 -19.22 -10.17 6.05
N MET A 32 -19.94 -10.41 4.95
CA MET A 32 -19.80 -11.60 4.12
C MET A 32 -19.41 -11.17 2.72
N ALA A 33 -18.35 -11.78 2.18
CA ALA A 33 -17.86 -11.50 0.85
C ALA A 33 -17.75 -12.82 0.07
N ASP A 34 -18.52 -12.93 -1.01
CA ASP A 34 -18.31 -13.94 -2.05
C ASP A 34 -17.59 -13.26 -3.23
N MET A 35 -16.27 -13.44 -3.26
CA MET A 35 -15.40 -12.93 -4.31
C MET A 35 -14.88 -14.06 -5.22
N LYS A 36 -15.52 -15.24 -5.20
CA LYS A 36 -14.99 -16.46 -5.85
C LYS A 36 -14.75 -16.29 -7.35
N ILE A 37 -15.53 -15.44 -8.03
CA ILE A 37 -15.34 -15.13 -9.46
C ILE A 37 -13.96 -14.52 -9.76
N MET A 38 -13.31 -13.88 -8.78
CA MET A 38 -11.95 -13.31 -8.90
C MET A 38 -10.84 -14.32 -8.59
N GLU A 39 -11.21 -15.48 -8.04
CA GLU A 39 -10.29 -16.55 -7.65
C GLU A 39 -10.30 -17.70 -8.68
N ASP A 40 -11.07 -17.57 -9.75
CA ASP A 40 -11.19 -18.57 -10.79
C ASP A 40 -9.95 -18.60 -11.69
N GLN A 41 -9.22 -19.71 -11.61
CA GLN A 41 -7.96 -19.93 -12.32
C GLN A 41 -8.13 -20.16 -13.82
N GLU A 42 -9.35 -20.26 -14.33
CA GLU A 42 -9.62 -20.40 -15.77
C GLU A 42 -9.49 -19.07 -16.54
N THR A 43 -9.32 -17.94 -15.85
CA THR A 43 -9.17 -16.64 -16.50
C THR A 43 -7.85 -16.54 -17.27
N ASN A 44 -7.91 -16.58 -18.60
CA ASN A 44 -6.74 -16.46 -19.46
C ASN A 44 -6.24 -15.00 -19.54
N PHE A 45 -5.47 -14.59 -18.52
CA PHE A 45 -4.90 -13.25 -18.39
C PHE A 45 -4.26 -12.72 -19.69
N GLU A 46 -3.46 -13.56 -20.36
CA GLU A 46 -2.70 -13.17 -21.54
C GLU A 46 -3.61 -12.85 -22.74
N ALA A 47 -4.69 -13.62 -22.90
CA ALA A 47 -5.63 -13.44 -24.01
C ALA A 47 -6.48 -12.17 -23.88
N PHE A 48 -6.73 -11.70 -22.65
CA PHE A 48 -7.68 -10.62 -22.41
C PHE A 48 -7.03 -9.28 -22.08
N TRP A 49 -5.99 -9.25 -21.26
CA TRP A 49 -5.49 -7.99 -20.68
C TRP A 49 -4.07 -7.64 -21.10
N LYS A 50 -3.31 -8.56 -21.70
CA LYS A 50 -1.92 -8.28 -22.07
C LYS A 50 -1.80 -7.08 -23.01
N SER A 51 -2.64 -7.03 -24.05
CA SER A 51 -2.68 -5.93 -25.01
C SER A 51 -3.09 -4.60 -24.38
N ASP A 52 -3.94 -4.62 -23.34
CA ASP A 52 -4.42 -3.40 -22.68
C ASP A 52 -3.27 -2.66 -21.98
N PHE A 53 -2.28 -3.38 -21.46
CA PHE A 53 -1.09 -2.78 -20.89
C PHE A 53 -0.22 -2.06 -21.92
N GLU A 54 -0.07 -2.65 -23.10
CA GLU A 54 0.72 -2.07 -24.19
C GLU A 54 0.05 -0.82 -24.76
N VAL A 55 -1.29 -0.82 -24.87
CA VAL A 55 -2.06 0.29 -25.42
C VAL A 55 -2.25 1.41 -24.41
N SER A 56 -2.53 1.10 -23.14
CA SER A 56 -2.90 2.10 -22.12
C SER A 56 -1.76 3.04 -21.72
N ARG A 57 -0.49 2.62 -21.89
CA ARG A 57 0.70 3.36 -21.41
C ARG A 57 0.54 3.85 -19.97
N ALA A 58 -0.08 3.02 -19.12
CA ALA A 58 -0.43 3.40 -17.77
C ALA A 58 0.82 3.74 -16.93
N LYS A 59 0.80 4.86 -16.21
CA LYS A 59 1.88 5.25 -15.29
C LYS A 59 1.89 4.40 -14.01
N TRP A 60 0.70 3.98 -13.59
CA TRP A 60 0.47 3.18 -12.40
C TRP A 60 -0.51 2.06 -12.70
N LEU A 61 -0.18 0.86 -12.23
CA LEU A 61 -1.11 -0.25 -12.06
C LEU A 61 -1.51 -0.30 -10.59
N VAL A 62 -2.82 -0.28 -10.32
CA VAL A 62 -3.37 -0.61 -9.01
C VAL A 62 -3.89 -2.04 -9.07
N VAL A 63 -3.41 -2.88 -8.17
CA VAL A 63 -3.86 -4.27 -8.05
C VAL A 63 -4.20 -4.56 -6.60
N ASP A 64 -5.31 -5.25 -6.37
CA ASP A 64 -5.75 -5.61 -5.03
C ASP A 64 -5.50 -7.09 -4.73
N ALA A 65 -5.63 -7.46 -3.46
CA ALA A 65 -5.46 -8.83 -3.01
C ALA A 65 -6.71 -9.71 -3.20
N ASN A 66 -7.75 -9.28 -3.93
CA ASN A 66 -8.89 -10.15 -4.25
C ASN A 66 -8.52 -11.23 -5.26
N TRP A 67 -7.55 -10.96 -6.14
CA TRP A 67 -6.98 -11.96 -7.04
C TRP A 67 -6.29 -13.09 -6.29
N ASP A 68 -6.36 -14.30 -6.85
CA ASP A 68 -5.55 -15.41 -6.38
C ASP A 68 -4.04 -15.12 -6.59
N PRO A 69 -3.13 -15.79 -5.85
CA PRO A 69 -1.70 -15.47 -5.91
C PRO A 69 -1.06 -15.59 -7.31
N ALA A 70 -1.53 -16.52 -8.15
CA ALA A 70 -0.96 -16.71 -9.48
C ALA A 70 -1.38 -15.56 -10.42
N THR A 71 -2.65 -15.18 -10.40
CA THR A 71 -3.17 -14.05 -11.19
C THR A 71 -2.61 -12.71 -10.69
N LEU A 72 -2.52 -12.52 -9.37
CA LEU A 72 -1.88 -11.35 -8.76
C LEU A 72 -0.44 -11.16 -9.28
N LYS A 73 0.36 -12.23 -9.32
CA LYS A 73 1.73 -12.17 -9.87
C LYS A 73 1.74 -11.77 -11.34
N ARG A 74 0.81 -12.27 -12.16
CA ARG A 74 0.71 -11.89 -13.59
C ARG A 74 0.40 -10.41 -13.76
N TRP A 75 -0.58 -9.88 -13.01
CA TRP A 75 -0.88 -8.44 -13.00
C TRP A 75 0.37 -7.62 -12.66
N VAL A 76 1.03 -7.95 -11.56
CA VAL A 76 2.24 -7.26 -11.10
C VAL A 76 3.36 -7.33 -12.14
N SER A 77 3.64 -8.51 -12.70
CA SER A 77 4.66 -8.69 -13.74
C SER A 77 4.34 -7.91 -15.02
N ALA A 78 3.08 -7.92 -15.47
CA ALA A 78 2.64 -7.19 -16.64
C ALA A 78 2.79 -5.67 -16.46
N GLY A 79 2.40 -5.15 -15.28
CA GLY A 79 2.58 -3.73 -14.95
C GLY A 79 4.05 -3.31 -14.95
N LYS A 80 4.95 -4.11 -14.36
CA LYS A 80 6.38 -3.81 -14.40
C LYS A 80 6.95 -3.90 -15.82
N ALA A 81 6.54 -4.89 -16.61
CA ALA A 81 6.99 -5.07 -17.99
C ALA A 81 6.54 -3.92 -18.92
N SER A 82 5.39 -3.29 -18.64
CA SER A 82 4.93 -2.11 -19.37
C SER A 82 5.59 -0.80 -18.92
N GLY A 83 6.45 -0.85 -17.89
CA GLY A 83 7.09 0.32 -17.29
C GLY A 83 6.22 1.07 -16.28
N ALA A 84 5.03 0.57 -15.95
CA ALA A 84 4.19 1.13 -14.91
C ALA A 84 4.77 0.87 -13.51
N LYS A 85 4.53 1.80 -12.59
CA LYS A 85 4.69 1.52 -11.15
C LYS A 85 3.51 0.72 -10.63
N VAL A 86 3.73 -0.11 -9.61
CA VAL A 86 2.69 -0.98 -9.06
C VAL A 86 2.31 -0.55 -7.65
N ALA A 87 1.03 -0.25 -7.44
CA ALA A 87 0.44 -0.07 -6.11
C ALA A 87 -0.41 -1.29 -5.73
N PHE A 88 -0.14 -1.86 -4.57
CA PHE A 88 -0.86 -3.02 -4.04
C PHE A 88 -1.84 -2.59 -2.94
N GLU A 89 -3.13 -2.95 -3.06
CA GLU A 89 -4.10 -2.82 -1.96
C GLU A 89 -4.29 -4.16 -1.24
N PRO A 90 -3.98 -4.26 0.05
CA PRO A 90 -4.04 -5.52 0.78
C PRO A 90 -5.44 -6.10 1.01
N VAL A 91 -6.50 -5.29 0.90
CA VAL A 91 -7.94 -5.61 1.08
C VAL A 91 -8.34 -6.08 2.48
N SER A 92 -7.65 -7.08 3.03
CA SER A 92 -7.90 -7.62 4.37
C SER A 92 -6.69 -8.34 4.93
N THR A 93 -6.67 -8.58 6.24
CA THR A 93 -5.61 -9.33 6.94
C THR A 93 -5.33 -10.71 6.33
N ALA A 94 -6.35 -11.41 5.83
CA ALA A 94 -6.17 -12.74 5.23
C ALA A 94 -5.58 -12.66 3.82
N LYS A 95 -6.01 -11.65 3.03
CA LYS A 95 -5.62 -11.48 1.63
C LYS A 95 -4.27 -10.77 1.49
N SER A 96 -3.90 -9.89 2.43
CA SER A 96 -2.64 -9.15 2.42
C SER A 96 -1.39 -10.02 2.27
N LYS A 97 -1.47 -11.25 2.79
CA LYS A 97 -0.40 -12.25 2.74
C LYS A 97 -0.12 -12.78 1.33
N ARG A 98 -1.08 -12.68 0.40
CA ARG A 98 -1.03 -13.29 -0.95
C ARG A 98 0.20 -12.86 -1.75
N LEU A 99 0.71 -11.65 -1.50
CA LEU A 99 1.92 -11.12 -2.14
C LEU A 99 3.18 -11.96 -1.83
N PHE A 100 3.24 -12.61 -0.66
CA PHE A 100 4.42 -13.32 -0.16
C PHE A 100 4.32 -14.85 -0.27
N LEU A 101 3.22 -15.40 -0.77
CA LEU A 101 3.02 -16.86 -0.83
C LEU A 101 4.00 -17.54 -1.79
N THR A 102 4.75 -18.51 -1.27
CA THR A 102 5.89 -19.20 -1.90
C THR A 102 5.51 -20.33 -2.87
N LYS A 103 4.26 -20.80 -2.83
CA LYS A 103 3.78 -21.96 -3.61
C LYS A 103 3.57 -21.71 -5.11
N THR A 104 3.96 -20.55 -5.61
CA THR A 104 3.82 -20.17 -7.03
C THR A 104 5.20 -19.85 -7.62
N PRO A 105 5.52 -20.30 -8.86
CA PRO A 105 6.78 -19.96 -9.53
C PRO A 105 7.02 -18.44 -9.57
N GLY A 106 8.26 -18.01 -9.32
CA GLY A 106 8.66 -16.58 -9.28
C GLY A 106 8.67 -16.01 -7.86
N ARG A 107 9.85 -15.61 -7.37
CA ARG A 107 10.03 -15.00 -6.03
C ARG A 107 9.76 -13.50 -6.10
N ILE A 108 9.25 -12.90 -5.03
CA ILE A 108 9.18 -11.44 -4.91
C ILE A 108 10.58 -10.84 -5.02
N GLY A 109 10.73 -9.82 -5.85
CA GLY A 109 11.96 -9.09 -6.07
C GLY A 109 12.32 -8.20 -4.90
N VAL A 110 13.60 -7.89 -4.79
CA VAL A 110 14.18 -6.97 -3.80
C VAL A 110 14.69 -5.74 -4.54
N VAL A 111 14.61 -4.56 -3.95
CA VAL A 111 15.14 -3.31 -4.52
C VAL A 111 16.58 -3.53 -5.04
N PRO A 112 16.90 -3.11 -6.27
CA PRO A 112 16.10 -2.26 -7.18
C PRO A 112 15.06 -3.01 -8.05
N ASP A 113 15.04 -4.35 -8.02
CA ASP A 113 14.18 -5.21 -8.85
C ASP A 113 12.84 -5.54 -8.17
N HIS A 114 12.37 -4.69 -7.24
CA HIS A 114 11.12 -4.89 -6.52
C HIS A 114 9.91 -4.86 -7.47
N ASN A 115 8.93 -5.71 -7.17
CA ASN A 115 7.73 -5.85 -8.00
C ASN A 115 6.61 -4.87 -7.64
N VAL A 116 6.55 -4.41 -6.39
CA VAL A 116 5.51 -3.52 -5.87
C VAL A 116 6.17 -2.24 -5.37
N ASP A 117 5.75 -1.09 -5.88
CA ASP A 117 6.34 0.22 -5.58
C ASP A 117 5.69 0.90 -4.38
N LEU A 118 4.40 0.63 -4.14
CA LEU A 118 3.60 1.24 -3.07
C LEU A 118 2.62 0.21 -2.47
N VAL A 119 2.45 0.24 -1.16
CA VAL A 119 1.35 -0.47 -0.47
C VAL A 119 0.73 0.42 0.60
N THR A 120 -0.57 0.29 0.77
CA THR A 120 -1.37 1.03 1.77
C THR A 120 -2.04 0.06 2.75
N PRO A 121 -1.31 -0.65 3.63
CA PRO A 121 -1.94 -1.54 4.59
C PRO A 121 -2.56 -0.74 5.74
N ASN A 122 -3.57 -1.29 6.40
CA ASN A 122 -3.85 -0.91 7.79
C ASN A 122 -2.90 -1.63 8.76
N ALA A 123 -2.99 -1.27 10.04
CA ALA A 123 -2.25 -1.88 11.15
C ALA A 123 -2.24 -3.43 11.15
N PHE A 124 -3.40 -4.07 10.95
CA PHE A 124 -3.52 -5.53 11.00
C PHE A 124 -2.96 -6.19 9.74
N GLU A 125 -3.20 -5.57 8.58
CA GLU A 125 -2.66 -6.01 7.30
C GLU A 125 -1.13 -5.94 7.26
N LEU A 126 -0.53 -4.88 7.82
CA LEU A 126 0.93 -4.74 7.93
C LEU A 126 1.53 -5.91 8.71
N SER A 127 0.95 -6.23 9.87
CA SER A 127 1.41 -7.36 10.68
C SER A 127 1.22 -8.70 9.98
N ALA A 128 0.11 -8.89 9.27
CA ALA A 128 -0.10 -10.11 8.49
C ALA A 128 0.89 -10.24 7.33
N MET A 129 1.21 -9.13 6.64
CA MET A 129 2.23 -9.08 5.60
C MET A 129 3.63 -9.39 6.15
N TYR A 130 3.99 -8.80 7.28
CA TYR A 130 5.26 -9.05 7.97
C TYR A 130 5.40 -10.53 8.34
N ASN A 131 4.40 -11.10 9.02
CA ASN A 131 4.41 -12.50 9.42
C ASN A 131 4.47 -13.43 8.21
N ALA A 132 3.74 -13.13 7.13
CA ALA A 132 3.79 -13.93 5.91
C ALA A 132 5.17 -13.90 5.23
N ALA A 133 5.87 -12.75 5.27
CA ALA A 133 7.23 -12.65 4.77
C ALA A 133 8.24 -13.41 5.65
N GLU A 134 8.03 -13.41 6.97
CA GLU A 134 8.83 -14.19 7.93
C GLU A 134 8.61 -15.70 7.75
N GLU A 135 7.36 -16.16 7.71
CA GLU A 135 6.97 -17.55 7.45
C GLU A 135 7.48 -18.08 6.09
N ALA A 136 7.65 -17.17 5.12
CA ALA A 136 8.21 -17.47 3.81
C ALA A 136 9.74 -17.37 3.75
N GLU A 137 10.42 -17.22 4.90
CA GLU A 137 11.88 -17.11 5.04
C GLU A 137 12.48 -16.00 4.17
N LEU A 138 11.70 -14.95 3.89
CA LEU A 138 12.13 -13.86 3.01
C LEU A 138 13.18 -12.98 3.70
N PHE A 139 13.16 -12.92 5.03
CA PHE A 139 14.11 -12.18 5.84
C PHE A 139 15.46 -12.90 6.02
N ASP A 140 15.60 -14.13 5.53
CA ASP A 140 16.86 -14.88 5.54
C ASP A 140 17.60 -14.81 4.21
N ARG A 141 17.02 -14.12 3.21
CA ARG A 141 17.62 -14.01 1.88
C ARG A 141 18.84 -13.11 1.88
N GLN A 142 19.88 -13.52 1.15
CA GLN A 142 21.10 -12.72 1.02
C GLN A 142 20.85 -11.35 0.36
N ASP A 143 19.97 -11.28 -0.64
CA ASP A 143 19.61 -10.02 -1.31
C ASP A 143 18.83 -9.08 -0.38
N TRP A 144 17.98 -9.61 0.51
CA TRP A 144 17.34 -8.85 1.58
C TRP A 144 18.37 -8.30 2.57
N TRP A 145 19.31 -9.12 3.06
CA TRP A 145 20.36 -8.68 3.98
C TRP A 145 21.19 -7.54 3.39
N ARG A 146 21.54 -7.59 2.09
CA ARG A 146 22.24 -6.48 1.42
C ARG A 146 21.50 -5.15 1.55
N VAL A 147 20.17 -5.18 1.41
CA VAL A 147 19.36 -3.96 1.59
C VAL A 147 19.37 -3.53 3.05
N ILE A 148 19.09 -4.43 3.99
CA ILE A 148 19.00 -4.09 5.41
C ILE A 148 20.32 -3.57 5.98
N ASP A 149 21.43 -4.20 5.63
CA ASP A 149 22.76 -3.78 6.03
C ASP A 149 23.11 -2.39 5.47
N SER A 150 22.69 -2.10 4.22
CA SER A 150 22.87 -0.78 3.62
C SER A 150 22.10 0.32 4.35
N LEU A 151 21.01 0.00 5.06
CA LEU A 151 20.25 0.98 5.84
C LEU A 151 21.05 1.49 7.03
N GLY A 152 22.12 0.80 7.46
CA GLY A 152 23.04 1.33 8.46
C GLY A 152 22.42 1.56 9.84
N MET A 153 21.34 0.85 10.15
CA MET A 153 20.63 0.98 11.42
C MET A 153 21.36 0.17 12.48
N SER A 154 22.11 0.84 13.35
CA SER A 154 22.64 0.22 14.57
C SER A 154 21.48 -0.11 15.53
N SER A 155 21.53 -1.28 16.16
CA SER A 155 20.56 -1.69 17.19
C SER A 155 20.47 -0.70 18.36
N MET A 156 21.59 -0.04 18.68
CA MET A 156 21.69 0.96 19.75
C MET A 156 21.05 2.30 19.33
N GLY A 157 20.08 2.80 20.11
CA GLY A 157 19.41 4.10 19.88
C GLY A 157 18.30 4.10 18.81
N SER A 158 18.03 2.95 18.16
CA SER A 158 16.97 2.82 17.16
C SER A 158 15.59 3.08 17.78
N ARG A 159 15.31 2.53 18.97
CA ARG A 159 14.01 2.67 19.64
C ARG A 159 13.67 4.12 19.95
N ASP A 160 14.56 4.87 20.60
CA ASP A 160 14.31 6.27 20.98
C ASP A 160 14.03 7.14 19.74
N LYS A 161 14.77 6.89 18.66
CA LYS A 161 14.54 7.55 17.38
C LYS A 161 13.19 7.21 16.76
N LEU A 162 12.80 5.93 16.80
CA LEU A 162 11.48 5.49 16.33
C LEU A 162 10.36 6.12 17.17
N VAL A 163 10.53 6.21 18.50
CA VAL A 163 9.55 6.85 19.39
C VAL A 163 9.44 8.34 19.08
N ALA A 164 10.57 9.03 18.87
CA ALA A 164 10.59 10.46 18.55
C ALA A 164 9.90 10.78 17.20
N ILE A 165 10.00 9.88 16.21
CA ILE A 165 9.36 10.03 14.90
C ILE A 165 7.87 9.63 14.93
N THR A 166 7.51 8.70 15.81
CA THR A 166 6.18 8.10 15.91
C THR A 166 5.57 8.35 17.29
N ASN A 167 5.47 7.31 18.13
CA ASN A 167 5.15 7.36 19.55
C ASN A 167 5.43 5.99 20.18
N THR A 168 5.44 5.93 21.52
CA THR A 168 5.69 4.69 22.28
C THR A 168 4.74 3.55 21.90
N ALA A 169 3.44 3.84 21.74
CA ALA A 169 2.44 2.82 21.46
C ALA A 169 2.65 2.13 20.11
N LEU A 170 3.06 2.86 19.07
CA LEU A 170 3.35 2.29 17.75
C LEU A 170 4.64 1.46 17.76
N VAL A 171 5.66 1.94 18.48
CA VAL A 171 6.95 1.23 18.59
C VAL A 171 6.81 -0.06 19.40
N ASP A 172 6.00 -0.07 20.45
CA ASP A 172 5.73 -1.27 21.26
C ASP A 172 4.97 -2.34 20.48
N ARG A 173 4.10 -1.92 19.56
CA ARG A 173 3.44 -2.83 18.62
C ARG A 173 4.35 -3.31 17.48
N GLY A 174 5.55 -2.74 17.38
CA GLY A 174 6.51 -3.13 16.36
C GLY A 174 6.23 -2.58 14.96
N PHE A 175 5.29 -1.66 14.78
CA PHE A 175 4.88 -1.21 13.43
C PHE A 175 5.99 -0.53 12.64
N PRO A 176 6.75 0.42 13.21
CA PRO A 176 7.91 0.97 12.52
C PRO A 176 8.93 -0.11 12.14
N GLN A 177 9.16 -1.09 12.99
CA GLN A 177 10.13 -2.17 12.77
C GLN A 177 9.65 -3.12 11.65
N GLN A 178 8.36 -3.48 11.65
CA GLN A 178 7.73 -4.30 10.62
C GLN A 178 7.80 -3.61 9.25
N SER A 179 7.46 -2.31 9.17
CA SER A 179 7.51 -1.56 7.91
C SER A 179 8.93 -1.46 7.37
N ILE A 180 9.92 -1.20 8.23
CA ILE A 180 11.35 -1.18 7.84
C ILE A 180 11.80 -2.51 7.24
N LYS A 181 11.47 -3.66 7.85
CA LYS A 181 11.88 -4.98 7.34
C LYS A 181 11.26 -5.30 5.97
N LEU A 182 10.08 -4.77 5.68
CA LEU A 182 9.38 -4.95 4.40
C LEU A 182 9.88 -4.02 3.29
N LEU A 183 10.62 -2.94 3.60
CA LEU A 183 11.09 -1.95 2.62
C LEU A 183 11.93 -2.54 1.49
N ALA A 184 12.66 -3.62 1.77
CA ALA A 184 13.46 -4.32 0.76
C ALA A 184 12.60 -4.88 -0.39
N PHE A 185 11.36 -5.25 -0.11
CA PHE A 185 10.41 -5.78 -1.11
C PHE A 185 9.46 -4.71 -1.64
N ILE A 186 9.14 -3.70 -0.81
CA ILE A 186 8.17 -2.65 -1.13
C ILE A 186 8.73 -1.31 -0.63
N PRO A 187 9.36 -0.49 -1.50
CA PRO A 187 10.15 0.67 -1.08
C PRO A 187 9.32 1.83 -0.52
N CYS A 188 7.98 1.81 -0.62
CA CYS A 188 7.10 2.82 -0.05
C CYS A 188 5.87 2.15 0.60
N ILE A 189 5.71 2.35 1.91
CA ILE A 189 4.62 1.78 2.71
C ILE A 189 3.90 2.91 3.43
N LEU A 190 2.58 3.02 3.22
CA LEU A 190 1.70 3.98 3.86
C LEU A 190 0.74 3.25 4.79
N THR A 191 1.13 3.10 6.07
CA THR A 191 0.33 2.34 7.03
C THR A 191 -0.78 3.22 7.60
N LYS A 192 -2.03 2.85 7.32
CA LYS A 192 -3.25 3.48 7.86
C LYS A 192 -3.41 3.07 9.33
N LEU A 193 -3.36 4.05 10.24
CA LEU A 193 -3.39 3.85 11.70
C LEU A 193 -4.65 4.46 12.35
N ALA A 194 -5.75 4.49 11.61
CA ALA A 194 -7.04 5.04 12.05
C ALA A 194 -6.87 6.46 12.64
N GLU A 195 -7.25 6.66 13.91
CA GLU A 195 -7.19 7.94 14.62
C GLU A 195 -5.78 8.51 14.80
N GLN A 196 -4.73 7.69 14.62
CA GLN A 196 -3.35 8.16 14.67
C GLN A 196 -2.85 8.71 13.32
N GLY A 197 -3.66 8.60 12.26
CA GLY A 197 -3.33 9.07 10.92
C GLY A 197 -2.59 8.02 10.10
N VAL A 198 -1.50 8.40 9.45
CA VAL A 198 -0.77 7.54 8.49
C VAL A 198 0.72 7.53 8.79
N LEU A 199 1.29 6.35 8.99
CA LEU A 199 2.74 6.17 9.08
C LEU A 199 3.31 5.89 7.69
N MET A 200 4.05 6.86 7.16
CA MET A 200 4.85 6.68 5.95
C MET A 200 6.21 6.09 6.31
N THR A 201 6.61 5.02 5.63
CA THR A 201 7.97 4.48 5.65
C THR A 201 8.44 4.32 4.20
N GLN A 202 9.60 4.89 3.86
CA GLN A 202 10.08 4.92 2.48
C GLN A 202 11.60 4.79 2.37
N LEU A 203 12.08 4.04 1.38
CA LEU A 203 13.47 4.09 0.92
C LEU A 203 13.70 5.33 0.06
N LEU A 204 14.68 6.13 0.44
CA LEU A 204 15.16 7.27 -0.33
C LEU A 204 16.28 6.83 -1.28
N ARG A 205 16.30 7.38 -2.49
CA ARG A 205 17.41 7.17 -3.43
C ARG A 205 18.61 8.04 -3.03
N PRO A 206 19.84 7.68 -3.45
CA PRO A 206 20.98 8.56 -3.34
C PRO A 206 20.67 9.92 -3.97
N GLY A 207 21.04 11.00 -3.28
CA GLY A 207 20.79 12.38 -3.72
C GLY A 207 19.35 12.88 -3.52
N ASP A 208 18.44 12.10 -2.93
CA ASP A 208 17.11 12.61 -2.57
C ASP A 208 17.24 13.86 -1.67
N PRO A 209 16.63 15.01 -2.02
CA PRO A 209 16.78 16.26 -1.27
C PRO A 209 16.40 16.16 0.22
N ARG A 210 15.53 15.19 0.58
CA ARG A 210 15.13 14.95 1.97
C ARG A 210 16.28 14.43 2.83
N LEU A 211 17.32 13.85 2.23
CA LEU A 211 18.51 13.38 2.96
C LEU A 211 19.33 14.55 3.53
N THR A 212 19.24 15.74 2.94
CA THR A 212 20.04 16.92 3.33
C THR A 212 19.19 18.09 3.84
N SER A 213 17.89 18.11 3.55
CA SER A 213 16.96 19.16 4.01
C SER A 213 16.82 19.19 5.54
N PRO A 214 16.96 20.37 6.19
CA PRO A 214 16.71 20.54 7.62
C PRO A 214 15.27 20.16 8.04
N GLU A 215 14.28 20.46 7.21
CA GLU A 215 12.86 20.17 7.46
C GLU A 215 12.59 18.66 7.50
N SER A 216 13.37 17.90 6.73
CA SER A 216 13.25 16.44 6.64
C SER A 216 14.12 15.71 7.69
N ALA A 217 15.14 16.37 8.23
CA ALA A 217 16.12 15.75 9.12
C ALA A 217 15.53 14.98 10.33
N PRO A 218 14.48 15.46 11.02
CA PRO A 218 13.85 14.72 12.12
C PRO A 218 13.25 13.37 11.69
N TYR A 219 12.88 13.24 10.41
CA TYR A 219 12.17 12.11 9.84
C TYR A 219 13.09 11.16 9.05
N VAL A 220 14.38 11.48 8.93
CA VAL A 220 15.38 10.60 8.31
C VAL A 220 15.89 9.62 9.37
N LEU A 221 15.43 8.36 9.29
CA LEU A 221 15.82 7.28 10.20
C LEU A 221 17.28 6.90 10.05
N SER A 222 17.74 6.79 8.82
CA SER A 222 19.13 6.47 8.53
C SER A 222 19.53 7.00 7.16
N ARG A 223 20.83 7.16 6.98
CA ARG A 223 21.46 7.43 5.69
C ARG A 223 22.32 6.21 5.38
N SER A 224 22.33 5.78 4.13
CA SER A 224 23.15 4.63 3.72
C SER A 224 24.62 4.96 3.93
N HIS A 225 25.34 4.06 4.62
CA HIS A 225 26.79 4.19 4.83
C HIS A 225 27.59 3.61 3.68
N SER A 226 27.00 2.68 2.92
CA SER A 226 27.57 2.15 1.69
C SER A 226 27.26 3.04 0.50
N ALA A 227 28.16 3.09 -0.48
CA ALA A 227 27.90 3.60 -1.83
C ALA A 227 26.91 2.68 -2.58
N SER A 228 25.72 2.45 -2.00
CA SER A 228 24.62 1.79 -2.68
C SER A 228 24.15 2.72 -3.80
N GLU A 229 24.15 2.21 -5.03
CA GLU A 229 23.69 2.98 -6.21
C GLU A 229 22.18 3.29 -6.15
N PHE A 230 21.43 2.57 -5.31
CA PHE A 230 19.96 2.63 -5.29
C PHE A 230 19.36 3.11 -3.97
N ILE A 231 20.11 3.04 -2.86
CA ILE A 231 19.62 3.37 -1.51
C ILE A 231 20.46 4.49 -0.90
N GLY A 232 19.83 5.64 -0.67
CA GLY A 232 20.42 6.79 0.03
C GLY A 232 20.05 6.85 1.52
N GLY A 233 18.93 6.25 1.93
CA GLY A 233 18.53 6.20 3.34
C GLY A 233 17.07 5.79 3.55
N VAL A 234 16.61 5.86 4.80
CA VAL A 234 15.24 5.55 5.20
C VAL A 234 14.55 6.82 5.71
N TYR A 235 13.40 7.13 5.15
CA TYR A 235 12.50 8.18 5.63
C TYR A 235 11.31 7.56 6.34
N MET A 236 10.96 8.07 7.52
CA MET A 236 9.78 7.69 8.26
C MET A 236 9.12 8.90 8.88
N ARG A 237 7.80 9.00 8.73
CA ARG A 237 7.02 10.09 9.33
C ARG A 237 5.61 9.64 9.64
N LEU A 238 5.17 9.92 10.86
CA LEU A 238 3.77 9.84 11.25
C LEU A 238 3.07 11.15 10.85
N PHE A 239 2.10 11.05 9.95
CA PHE A 239 1.23 12.15 9.58
C PHE A 239 -0.03 12.08 10.46
N PRO A 240 -0.38 13.15 11.20
CA PRO A 240 -1.59 13.15 12.00
C PRO A 240 -2.84 13.10 11.10
N PRO A 241 -4.00 12.66 11.62
CA PRO A 241 -5.25 12.69 10.88
C PRO A 241 -5.57 14.11 10.41
N ALA A 242 -6.06 14.25 9.18
CA ALA A 242 -6.47 15.55 8.63
C ALA A 242 -7.65 16.16 9.43
N GLU A 243 -8.53 15.33 9.96
CA GLU A 243 -9.63 15.72 10.84
C GLU A 243 -9.88 14.60 11.85
N LYS A 244 -10.03 14.94 13.14
CA LYS A 244 -10.50 14.00 14.16
C LYS A 244 -12.02 14.05 14.20
N LEU A 245 -12.67 12.94 13.82
CA LEU A 245 -14.12 12.82 13.84
C LEU A 245 -14.58 12.23 15.16
N SER A 246 -15.67 12.76 15.71
CA SER A 246 -16.44 12.09 16.75
C SER A 246 -17.28 10.95 16.17
N ASP A 247 -17.63 9.95 16.97
CA ASP A 247 -18.41 8.78 16.55
C ASP A 247 -19.73 9.16 15.83
N GLY A 248 -20.36 10.25 16.25
CA GLY A 248 -21.60 10.75 15.63
C GLY A 248 -21.43 11.22 14.18
N GLN A 249 -20.23 11.66 13.80
CA GLN A 249 -19.90 12.15 12.46
C GLN A 249 -19.51 11.03 11.50
N ILE A 250 -19.14 9.86 12.02
CA ILE A 250 -18.84 8.68 11.21
C ILE A 250 -20.18 8.08 10.76
N VAL A 251 -20.32 7.89 9.45
CA VAL A 251 -21.48 7.30 8.81
C VAL A 251 -21.16 5.89 8.34
N SER A 252 -20.00 5.68 7.71
CA SER A 252 -19.54 4.39 7.22
C SER A 252 -18.02 4.34 7.20
N VAL A 253 -17.43 3.18 7.51
CA VAL A 253 -15.98 2.93 7.38
C VAL A 253 -15.62 2.22 6.07
N ASN A 254 -16.61 1.82 5.28
CA ASN A 254 -16.40 1.09 4.04
C ASN A 254 -15.77 2.01 2.97
N GLY A 255 -14.76 1.50 2.27
CA GLY A 255 -14.07 2.20 1.17
C GLY A 255 -13.23 3.42 1.57
N VAL A 256 -13.04 3.66 2.87
CA VAL A 256 -12.15 4.71 3.39
C VAL A 256 -10.70 4.43 2.98
N GLY A 257 -10.26 3.17 3.11
CA GLY A 257 -8.92 2.74 2.67
C GLY A 257 -8.74 2.83 1.16
N ASP A 258 -9.76 2.44 0.39
CA ASP A 258 -9.76 2.48 -1.08
C ASP A 258 -9.71 3.92 -1.58
N THR A 259 -10.46 4.82 -0.92
CA THR A 259 -10.41 6.26 -1.18
C THR A 259 -9.01 6.80 -0.93
N PHE A 260 -8.39 6.44 0.20
CA PHE A 260 -7.03 6.89 0.50
C PHE A 260 -6.05 6.51 -0.63
N LEU A 261 -6.02 5.23 -1.01
CA LEU A 261 -5.15 4.75 -2.08
C LEU A 261 -5.49 5.41 -3.42
N GLY A 262 -6.78 5.51 -3.76
CA GLY A 262 -7.25 6.10 -5.01
C GLY A 262 -6.81 7.55 -5.16
N VAL A 263 -6.90 8.35 -4.10
CA VAL A 263 -6.44 9.75 -4.09
C VAL A 263 -4.92 9.82 -4.22
N VAL A 264 -4.17 8.97 -3.51
CA VAL A 264 -2.69 8.90 -3.64
C VAL A 264 -2.29 8.55 -5.07
N VAL A 265 -2.83 7.49 -5.67
CA VAL A 265 -2.45 7.07 -7.02
C VAL A 265 -2.91 8.08 -8.06
N ALA A 266 -4.09 8.68 -7.92
CA ALA A 266 -4.57 9.72 -8.83
C ALA A 266 -3.64 10.95 -8.86
N GLY A 267 -3.06 11.34 -7.73
CA GLY A 267 -2.04 12.39 -7.67
C GLY A 267 -0.70 11.96 -8.26
N LEU A 268 -0.28 10.72 -8.01
CA LEU A 268 0.99 10.17 -8.55
C LEU A 268 0.93 9.88 -10.06
N ALA A 269 -0.27 9.77 -10.64
CA ALA A 269 -0.49 9.52 -12.06
C ALA A 269 -0.57 10.80 -12.91
N LYS A 270 -0.46 11.99 -12.31
CA LYS A 270 -0.43 13.27 -13.04
C LYS A 270 0.82 13.39 -13.94
N GLU A 271 0.80 14.34 -14.87
CA GLU A 271 1.99 14.70 -15.66
C GLU A 271 3.11 15.27 -14.78
N GLU A 272 2.72 16.13 -13.84
CA GLU A 272 3.59 16.68 -12.80
C GLU A 272 3.18 16.08 -11.45
N PRO A 273 3.66 14.87 -11.11
CA PRO A 273 3.23 14.19 -9.90
C PRO A 273 3.74 14.91 -8.66
N LYS A 274 2.84 15.14 -7.72
CA LYS A 274 3.19 15.56 -6.36
C LYS A 274 3.96 14.45 -5.64
N SER A 275 4.72 14.83 -4.61
CA SER A 275 5.36 13.83 -3.76
C SER A 275 4.32 13.02 -2.99
N VAL A 276 4.63 11.76 -2.68
CA VAL A 276 3.75 10.90 -1.87
C VAL A 276 3.38 11.61 -0.55
N MET A 277 4.35 12.30 0.07
CA MET A 277 4.15 13.03 1.32
C MET A 277 3.06 14.10 1.22
N SER A 278 3.02 14.90 0.15
CA SER A 278 2.01 15.95 0.01
C SER A 278 0.63 15.39 -0.35
N LEU A 279 0.58 14.19 -0.94
CA LEU A 279 -0.67 13.50 -1.24
C LEU A 279 -1.31 12.86 -0.01
N ILE A 280 -0.55 12.54 1.05
CA ILE A 280 -1.10 11.94 2.28
C ILE A 280 -2.17 12.83 2.89
N ASP A 281 -1.96 14.14 3.02
CA ASP A 281 -2.94 15.05 3.59
C ASP A 281 -4.24 15.11 2.76
N ILE A 282 -4.11 15.16 1.43
CA ILE A 282 -5.25 15.19 0.50
C ILE A 282 -6.01 13.85 0.57
N ALA A 283 -5.29 12.73 0.63
CA ALA A 283 -5.88 11.40 0.76
C ALA A 283 -6.57 11.19 2.11
N GLN A 284 -6.03 11.73 3.21
CA GLN A 284 -6.71 11.74 4.50
C GLN A 284 -7.99 12.58 4.45
N LYS A 285 -8.00 13.74 3.79
CA LYS A 285 -9.22 14.54 3.57
C LYS A 285 -10.28 13.77 2.77
N GLY A 286 -9.88 13.08 1.70
CA GLY A 286 -10.80 12.20 0.95
C GLY A 286 -11.35 11.06 1.80
N SER A 287 -10.51 10.46 2.64
CA SER A 287 -10.90 9.44 3.60
C SER A 287 -11.94 9.96 4.60
N VAL A 288 -11.75 11.19 5.11
CA VAL A 288 -12.71 11.88 5.99
C VAL A 288 -14.04 12.17 5.28
N MET A 289 -14.02 12.61 4.03
CA MET A 289 -15.24 12.79 3.22
C MET A 289 -15.99 11.46 3.09
N THR A 290 -15.28 10.35 2.90
CA THR A 290 -15.87 9.00 2.82
C THR A 290 -16.42 8.51 4.15
N LEU A 291 -15.70 8.77 5.26
CA LEU A 291 -16.19 8.46 6.61
C LEU A 291 -17.54 9.13 6.91
N LYS A 292 -17.78 10.33 6.34
CA LYS A 292 -19.02 11.11 6.49
C LYS A 292 -20.12 10.70 5.48
N SER A 293 -19.82 9.81 4.54
CA SER A 293 -20.76 9.39 3.50
C SER A 293 -21.42 8.04 3.81
N LYS A 294 -22.59 7.82 3.21
CA LYS A 294 -23.24 6.51 3.16
C LYS A 294 -22.69 5.64 2.04
N ASP A 295 -22.11 6.26 1.01
CA ASP A 295 -21.50 5.58 -0.13
C ASP A 295 -20.11 5.05 0.22
N ALA A 296 -19.68 3.98 -0.44
CA ALA A 296 -18.33 3.43 -0.27
C ALA A 296 -17.22 4.42 -0.69
N ILE A 297 -17.54 5.37 -1.55
CA ILE A 297 -16.66 6.46 -1.97
C ILE A 297 -17.50 7.72 -1.95
N SER A 298 -17.10 8.73 -1.19
CA SER A 298 -17.86 9.99 -1.14
C SER A 298 -17.89 10.68 -2.50
N PRO A 299 -19.07 11.10 -3.00
CA PRO A 299 -19.16 11.93 -4.22
C PRO A 299 -18.36 13.24 -4.10
N GLU A 300 -18.17 13.75 -2.89
CA GLU A 300 -17.45 15.00 -2.62
C GLU A 300 -15.94 14.91 -2.93
N ILE A 301 -15.38 13.70 -3.05
CA ILE A 301 -13.97 13.49 -3.43
C ILE A 301 -13.62 14.19 -4.75
N TYR A 302 -14.60 14.38 -5.65
CA TYR A 302 -14.37 15.11 -6.89
C TYR A 302 -13.83 16.53 -6.66
N SER A 303 -14.18 17.16 -5.54
CA SER A 303 -13.65 18.48 -5.16
C SER A 303 -12.13 18.51 -4.95
N LEU A 304 -11.52 17.36 -4.63
CA LEU A 304 -10.08 17.24 -4.41
C LEU A 304 -9.27 17.27 -5.71
N LYS A 305 -9.92 17.16 -6.88
CA LYS A 305 -9.25 17.08 -8.19
C LYS A 305 -8.31 18.26 -8.47
N SER A 306 -8.66 19.46 -8.00
CA SER A 306 -7.84 20.68 -8.12
C SER A 306 -6.62 20.68 -7.20
N SER A 307 -6.64 19.85 -6.15
CA SER A 307 -5.56 19.70 -5.19
C SER A 307 -4.60 18.56 -5.55
N LEU A 308 -4.91 17.75 -6.57
CA LEU A 308 -4.07 16.64 -7.05
C LEU A 308 -3.02 17.10 -8.06
#